data_AF-A0A151EPJ5-F1
#
_entry.id   AF-A0A151EPJ5-F1
#
_cell.length_a   1.000
_cell.length_b   1.000
_cell.length_c   1.000
_cell.angle_alpha   90.00
_cell.angle_beta   90.00
_cell.angle_gamma   90.00
#
_symmetry.space_group_name_H-M   'P 1'
#
loop_
_entity.id
_entity.type
_entity.pdbx_description
1 polymer ?
#
loop_
_entity_poly.entity_id
_entity_poly.type
_entity_poly.pdbx_seq_one_letter_code
_entity_poly.pdbx_strand_id
1 'polypeptide(L)'
;MLHLFQIIAALFLLYFLPGFMFVQAMFPRKGELDQDFDWLYRIGLAIGLSIVLTIFVGFGLNSLGVSEETGLGYVSAGPIVAALLILSLIFFAVAWFRGGFPILGKLHPTLLRFPPRDPRSADVPIIRDKDKRIQHEKLVRQRFMLIKEIDNTEKLVETHSGKQRQYYEQRREKLLGELDETETKIKVLENEVRNG
;
A
#
# COMPACT_ATOMS: atom_id res chain seq x y z
N MET A 1 15.71 26.45 -17.32
CA MET A 1 15.05 25.64 -16.28
C MET A 1 14.08 24.60 -16.84
N LEU A 2 13.21 24.94 -17.82
CA LEU A 2 12.28 23.97 -18.43
C LEU A 2 12.94 22.69 -18.99
N HIS A 3 14.09 22.82 -19.65
CA HIS A 3 14.84 21.66 -20.17
C HIS A 3 15.32 20.70 -19.08
N LEU A 4 15.69 21.21 -17.90
CA LEU A 4 16.11 20.37 -16.79
C LEU A 4 14.94 19.51 -16.28
N PHE A 5 13.75 20.12 -16.13
CA PHE A 5 12.54 19.39 -15.74
C PHE A 5 12.14 18.34 -16.78
N GLN A 6 12.27 18.65 -18.08
CA GLN A 6 12.01 17.68 -19.15
C GLN A 6 12.95 16.48 -19.08
N ILE A 7 14.25 16.72 -18.87
CA ILE A 7 15.23 15.64 -18.73
C ILE A 7 14.91 14.77 -17.51
N ILE A 8 14.64 15.40 -16.36
CA ILE A 8 14.28 14.68 -15.12
C ILE A 8 13.00 13.86 -15.33
N ALA A 9 11.97 14.44 -15.96
CA ALA A 9 10.72 13.74 -16.24
C ALA A 9 10.91 12.58 -17.21
N ALA A 10 11.72 12.76 -18.26
CA ALA A 10 12.04 11.70 -19.21
C ALA A 10 12.82 10.55 -18.54
N LEU A 11 13.82 10.87 -17.72
CA LEU A 11 14.55 9.87 -16.93
C LEU A 11 13.62 9.11 -15.98
N PHE A 12 12.74 9.82 -15.28
CA PHE A 12 11.77 9.19 -14.39
C PHE A 12 10.79 8.28 -15.14
N LEU A 13 10.31 8.70 -16.31
CA LEU A 13 9.42 7.91 -17.15
C LEU A 13 10.09 6.66 -17.71
N LEU A 14 11.35 6.76 -18.15
CA LEU A 14 12.09 5.65 -18.77
C LEU A 14 12.60 4.64 -17.73
N TYR A 15 13.10 5.13 -16.59
CA TYR A 15 13.83 4.31 -15.63
C TYR A 15 13.05 3.98 -14.36
N PHE A 16 11.84 4.50 -14.17
CA PHE A 16 11.13 4.26 -12.92
C PHE A 16 9.62 4.02 -13.09
N LEU A 17 8.89 4.94 -13.69
CA LEU A 17 7.42 4.98 -13.62
C LEU A 17 6.72 3.68 -14.06
N PRO A 18 6.95 3.14 -15.28
CA PRO A 18 6.23 1.95 -15.74
C PRO A 18 6.61 0.71 -14.92
N GLY A 19 7.89 0.57 -14.55
CA GLY A 19 8.34 -0.53 -13.70
C GLY A 19 7.76 -0.46 -12.29
N PHE A 20 7.70 0.74 -11.69
CA PHE A 20 7.07 0.94 -10.39
C PHE A 20 5.58 0.60 -10.41
N MET A 21 4.84 1.09 -11.41
CA MET A 21 3.42 0.78 -11.56
C MET A 21 3.19 -0.72 -11.75
N PHE A 22 4.05 -1.39 -12.52
CA PHE A 22 3.99 -2.84 -12.70
C PHE A 22 4.26 -3.61 -11.39
N VAL A 23 5.28 -3.22 -10.62
CA VAL A 23 5.56 -3.81 -9.31
C VAL A 23 4.37 -3.66 -8.36
N GLN A 24 3.75 -2.47 -8.32
CA GLN A 24 2.56 -2.23 -7.51
C GLN A 24 1.35 -3.04 -7.99
N ALA A 25 1.27 -3.35 -9.29
CA ALA A 25 0.24 -4.22 -9.85
C ALA A 25 0.44 -5.69 -9.49
N MET A 26 1.69 -6.15 -9.44
CA MET A 26 2.03 -7.53 -9.10
C MET A 26 1.99 -7.79 -7.59
N PHE A 27 2.57 -6.89 -6.80
CA PHE A 27 2.75 -7.04 -5.37
C PHE A 27 2.05 -5.91 -4.58
N PRO A 28 0.71 -5.86 -4.53
CA PRO A 28 -0.01 -4.71 -3.96
C PRO A 28 0.11 -4.57 -2.43
N ARG A 29 0.38 -5.63 -1.66
CA ARG A 29 0.54 -5.53 -0.20
C ARG A 29 1.93 -5.02 0.15
N LYS A 30 2.03 -4.36 1.30
CA LYS A 30 3.33 -4.06 1.94
C LYS A 30 3.91 -5.33 2.54
N GLY A 31 5.21 -5.53 2.40
CA GLY A 31 5.94 -6.68 2.93
C GLY A 31 5.78 -7.97 2.13
N GLU A 32 5.23 -7.90 0.90
CA GLU A 32 5.00 -9.07 0.04
C GLU A 32 6.29 -9.64 -0.56
N LEU A 33 7.27 -8.77 -0.85
CA LEU A 33 8.56 -9.18 -1.42
C LEU A 33 9.54 -9.60 -0.32
N ASP A 34 9.68 -8.74 0.68
CA ASP A 34 10.49 -8.97 1.86
C ASP A 34 9.87 -8.21 3.03
N GLN A 35 9.93 -8.75 4.25
CA GLN A 35 9.27 -8.13 5.40
C GLN A 35 9.99 -6.87 5.87
N ASP A 36 11.32 -6.85 5.79
CA ASP A 36 12.16 -5.81 6.37
C ASP A 36 12.61 -4.78 5.31
N PHE A 37 12.87 -5.25 4.09
CA PHE A 37 13.42 -4.46 3.00
C PHE A 37 12.48 -4.31 1.80
N ASP A 38 11.16 -4.53 1.98
CA ASP A 38 10.13 -4.44 0.93
C ASP A 38 10.32 -3.22 0.01
N TRP A 39 10.55 -2.05 0.60
CA TRP A 39 10.72 -0.80 -0.14
C TRP A 39 11.96 -0.78 -1.03
N LEU A 40 13.09 -1.30 -0.52
CA LEU A 40 14.33 -1.37 -1.27
C LEU A 40 14.19 -2.31 -2.46
N TYR A 41 13.57 -3.48 -2.25
CA TYR A 41 13.27 -4.42 -3.33
C TYR A 41 12.32 -3.84 -4.36
N ARG A 42 11.27 -3.14 -3.93
CA ARG A 42 10.34 -2.47 -4.86
C ARG A 42 11.02 -1.44 -5.73
N ILE A 43 11.89 -0.60 -5.17
CA ILE A 43 12.63 0.39 -5.96
C ILE A 43 13.58 -0.33 -6.93
N GLY A 44 14.36 -1.30 -6.46
CA GLY A 44 15.30 -2.03 -7.30
C GLY A 44 14.60 -2.74 -8.47
N LEU A 45 13.52 -3.46 -8.17
CA LEU A 45 12.69 -4.13 -9.18
C LEU A 45 12.03 -3.11 -10.11
N ALA A 46 11.53 -1.98 -9.60
CA ALA A 46 10.93 -0.95 -10.43
C ALA A 46 11.92 -0.42 -11.47
N ILE A 47 13.16 -0.14 -11.06
CA ILE A 47 14.18 0.37 -11.98
C ILE A 47 14.52 -0.68 -13.05
N GLY A 48 14.81 -1.92 -12.62
CA GLY A 48 15.13 -3.01 -13.55
C GLY A 48 13.99 -3.32 -14.52
N LEU A 49 12.76 -3.42 -14.01
CA LEU A 49 11.57 -3.70 -14.83
C LEU A 49 11.22 -2.53 -15.75
N SER A 50 11.47 -1.29 -15.35
CA SER A 50 11.24 -0.13 -16.22
C SER A 50 12.11 -0.18 -17.48
N ILE A 51 13.38 -0.57 -17.35
CA ILE A 51 14.29 -0.75 -18.48
C ILE A 51 13.77 -1.87 -19.40
N VAL A 52 13.42 -3.02 -18.82
CA VAL A 52 12.90 -4.18 -19.56
C VAL A 52 11.62 -3.83 -20.31
N LEU A 53 10.65 -3.17 -19.65
CA LEU A 53 9.40 -2.72 -20.26
C LEU A 53 9.64 -1.71 -21.38
N THR A 54 10.58 -0.79 -21.20
CA THR A 54 10.93 0.19 -22.25
C THR A 54 11.48 -0.50 -23.50
N ILE A 55 12.34 -1.51 -23.33
CA ILE A 55 12.86 -2.31 -24.45
C ILE A 55 11.69 -3.05 -25.15
N PHE A 56 10.80 -3.70 -24.39
CA PHE A 56 9.63 -4.37 -24.96
C PHE A 56 8.69 -3.43 -25.68
N VAL A 57 8.46 -2.22 -25.17
CA VAL A 57 7.67 -1.19 -25.86
C VAL A 57 8.35 -0.78 -27.17
N GLY A 58 9.68 -0.62 -27.18
CA GLY A 58 10.43 -0.35 -28.41
C GLY A 58 10.22 -1.43 -29.47
N PHE A 59 10.33 -2.70 -29.08
CA PHE A 59 10.06 -3.83 -29.99
C PHE A 59 8.58 -3.90 -30.41
N GLY A 60 7.65 -3.67 -29.49
CA GLY A 60 6.22 -3.70 -29.76
C GLY A 60 5.77 -2.57 -30.69
N LEU A 61 6.39 -1.39 -30.59
CA LEU A 61 6.16 -0.32 -31.56
C LEU A 61 6.72 -0.71 -32.93
N ASN A 62 7.96 -1.21 -32.98
CA ASN A 62 8.59 -1.60 -34.24
C ASN A 62 7.79 -2.70 -34.99
N SER A 63 7.18 -3.64 -34.26
CA SER A 63 6.44 -4.76 -34.85
C SER A 63 5.09 -4.39 -35.45
N LEU A 64 4.52 -3.22 -35.13
CA LEU A 64 3.21 -2.78 -35.64
C LEU A 64 3.25 -2.33 -37.12
N GLY A 65 4.42 -2.32 -37.74
CA GLY A 65 4.62 -1.82 -39.10
C GLY A 65 4.64 -0.30 -39.13
N VAL A 66 5.54 0.25 -39.93
CA VAL A 66 5.74 1.69 -40.02
C VAL A 66 4.68 2.29 -40.95
N SER A 67 3.83 3.15 -40.41
CA SER A 67 2.82 3.87 -41.19
C SER A 67 3.21 5.35 -41.30
N GLU A 68 3.57 5.79 -42.51
CA GLU A 68 3.99 7.19 -42.77
C GLU A 68 2.85 8.19 -42.51
N GLU A 69 1.58 7.82 -42.72
CA GLU A 69 0.43 8.73 -42.54
C GLU A 69 0.09 9.02 -41.07
N THR A 70 0.30 8.06 -40.17
CA THR A 70 -0.09 8.19 -38.74
C THR A 70 1.10 8.34 -37.80
N GLY A 71 2.33 8.11 -38.28
CA GLY A 71 3.54 8.06 -37.45
C GLY A 71 3.55 6.87 -36.47
N LEU A 72 2.63 5.93 -36.63
CA LEU A 72 2.58 4.70 -35.84
C LEU A 72 3.68 3.73 -36.30
N GLY A 73 4.29 3.03 -35.36
CA GLY A 73 5.35 2.06 -35.61
C GLY A 73 6.78 2.61 -35.59
N TYR A 74 6.95 3.94 -35.59
CA TYR A 74 8.27 4.55 -35.46
C TYR A 74 8.80 4.47 -34.01
N VAL A 75 10.06 4.03 -33.87
CA VAL A 75 10.81 4.11 -32.62
C VAL A 75 11.38 5.53 -32.47
N SER A 76 10.50 6.50 -32.25
CA SER A 76 10.84 7.89 -32.00
C SER A 76 10.33 8.35 -30.63
N ALA A 77 10.83 9.49 -30.15
CA ALA A 77 10.56 9.94 -28.78
C ALA A 77 9.06 10.07 -28.45
N GLY A 78 8.25 10.61 -29.38
CA GLY A 78 6.81 10.81 -29.18
C GLY A 78 6.03 9.52 -28.93
N PRO A 79 6.05 8.55 -29.87
CA PRO A 79 5.40 7.25 -29.71
C PRO A 79 5.87 6.46 -28.48
N ILE A 80 7.17 6.49 -28.17
CA ILE A 80 7.70 5.82 -26.96
C ILE A 80 7.10 6.43 -25.70
N VAL A 81 7.12 7.76 -25.58
CA VAL A 81 6.55 8.47 -24.42
C VAL A 81 5.06 8.16 -24.28
N ALA A 82 4.29 8.23 -25.37
CA ALA A 82 2.87 7.92 -25.37
C ALA A 82 2.60 6.47 -24.93
N ALA A 83 3.33 5.50 -25.49
CA ALA A 83 3.17 4.09 -25.16
C ALA A 83 3.51 3.80 -23.69
N LEU A 84 4.61 4.37 -23.17
CA LEU A 84 5.01 4.21 -21.77
C LEU A 84 4.00 4.83 -20.80
N LEU A 85 3.42 5.98 -21.13
CA LEU A 85 2.38 6.61 -20.32
C LEU A 85 1.10 5.78 -20.31
N ILE A 86 0.64 5.31 -21.47
CA ILE A 86 -0.54 4.44 -21.59
C ILE A 86 -0.32 3.15 -20.79
N LEU A 87 0.84 2.51 -20.95
CA LEU A 87 1.19 1.29 -20.23
C LEU A 87 1.23 1.52 -18.71
N SER A 88 1.84 2.62 -18.28
CA SER A 88 1.89 3.03 -16.87
C SER A 88 0.48 3.26 -16.30
N LEU A 89 -0.43 3.84 -17.08
CA LEU A 89 -1.82 4.07 -16.70
C LEU A 89 -2.61 2.75 -16.59
N ILE A 90 -2.37 1.80 -17.49
CA ILE A 90 -2.94 0.44 -17.41
C ILE A 90 -2.46 -0.24 -16.13
N PHE A 91 -1.15 -0.25 -15.86
CA PHE A 91 -0.62 -0.85 -14.63
C PHE A 91 -1.12 -0.14 -13.38
N PHE A 92 -1.24 1.18 -13.41
CA PHE A 92 -1.85 1.95 -12.32
C PHE A 92 -3.30 1.50 -12.05
N ALA A 93 -4.11 1.34 -13.09
CA ALA A 93 -5.50 0.88 -12.95
C ALA A 93 -5.57 -0.53 -12.34
N VAL A 94 -4.71 -1.45 -12.80
CA VAL A 94 -4.62 -2.82 -12.25
C VAL A 94 -4.16 -2.80 -10.79
N ALA A 95 -3.10 -2.06 -10.48
CA ALA A 95 -2.57 -1.90 -9.13
C ALA A 95 -3.61 -1.29 -8.19
N TRP A 96 -4.33 -0.26 -8.64
CA TRP A 96 -5.39 0.36 -7.86
C TRP A 96 -6.54 -0.61 -7.59
N PHE A 97 -7.01 -1.33 -8.60
CA PHE A 97 -8.07 -2.34 -8.43
C PHE A 97 -7.64 -3.45 -7.44
N ARG A 98 -6.35 -3.83 -7.47
CA ARG A 98 -5.74 -4.78 -6.53
C ARG A 98 -5.33 -4.18 -5.18
N GLY A 99 -5.63 -2.91 -4.89
CA GLY A 99 -5.35 -2.29 -3.58
C GLY A 99 -3.91 -1.88 -3.33
N GLY A 100 -3.07 -1.76 -4.36
CA GLY A 100 -1.67 -1.33 -4.25
C GLY A 100 -1.46 0.13 -3.86
N PHE A 101 -2.52 0.95 -3.86
CA PHE A 101 -2.48 2.37 -3.52
C PHE A 101 -3.42 2.75 -2.37
N PRO A 102 -3.12 2.36 -1.12
CA PRO A 102 -3.95 2.70 0.04
C PRO A 102 -4.03 4.22 0.29
N ILE A 103 -3.05 4.99 -0.20
CA ILE A 103 -3.01 6.46 -0.10
C ILE A 103 -4.23 7.09 -0.79
N LEU A 104 -4.76 6.48 -1.85
CA LEU A 104 -5.96 6.99 -2.53
C LEU A 104 -7.20 7.00 -1.62
N GLY A 105 -7.24 6.10 -0.62
CA GLY A 105 -8.29 6.10 0.39
C GLY A 105 -8.29 7.33 1.30
N LYS A 106 -7.15 8.04 1.44
CA LYS A 106 -7.08 9.32 2.15
C LYS A 106 -7.70 10.46 1.34
N LEU A 107 -7.68 10.36 0.02
CA LEU A 107 -8.26 11.37 -0.87
C LEU A 107 -9.77 11.23 -0.93
N HIS A 108 -10.26 9.99 -1.08
CA HIS A 108 -11.70 9.73 -1.05
C HIS A 108 -11.99 8.28 -0.59
N PRO A 109 -12.96 8.06 0.32
CA PRO A 109 -13.24 6.73 0.87
C PRO A 109 -13.63 5.71 -0.22
N THR A 110 -14.29 6.14 -1.29
CA THR A 110 -14.67 5.25 -2.42
C THR A 110 -13.47 4.66 -3.16
N LEU A 111 -12.33 5.38 -3.20
CA LEU A 111 -11.11 4.93 -3.88
C LEU A 111 -10.32 3.90 -3.06
N LEU A 112 -10.64 3.72 -1.77
CA LEU A 112 -10.00 2.71 -0.95
C LEU A 112 -10.32 1.31 -1.50
N ARG A 113 -9.26 0.59 -1.86
CA ARG A 113 -9.29 -0.82 -2.25
C ARG A 113 -8.33 -1.56 -1.34
N PHE A 114 -8.73 -2.74 -0.93
CA PHE A 114 -7.92 -3.55 -0.05
C PHE A 114 -7.16 -4.58 -0.86
N PRO A 115 -5.88 -4.83 -0.53
CA PRO A 115 -5.12 -5.82 -1.23
C PRO A 115 -5.64 -7.25 -0.94
N PRO A 116 -5.32 -8.20 -1.85
CA PRO A 116 -5.57 -9.63 -1.65
C PRO A 116 -4.99 -10.11 -0.33
N ARG A 117 -5.58 -11.18 0.23
CA ARG A 117 -5.16 -11.78 1.49
C ARG A 117 -3.74 -12.32 1.39
N ASP A 118 -3.00 -12.26 2.50
CA ASP A 118 -1.77 -13.03 2.63
C ASP A 118 -2.07 -14.51 2.87
N PRO A 119 -1.65 -15.42 1.98
CA PRO A 119 -1.79 -16.86 2.20
C PRO A 119 -1.24 -17.34 3.54
N ARG A 120 -0.23 -16.64 4.08
CA ARG A 120 0.38 -16.96 5.39
C ARG A 120 -0.49 -16.53 6.58
N SER A 121 -1.49 -15.68 6.35
CA SER A 121 -2.39 -15.13 7.38
C SER A 121 -3.73 -15.86 7.42
N ALA A 122 -3.69 -17.20 7.51
CA ALA A 122 -4.88 -18.08 7.48
C ALA A 122 -5.86 -17.85 8.65
N ASP A 123 -5.42 -17.18 9.72
CA ASP A 123 -6.21 -16.95 10.92
C ASP A 123 -7.02 -15.64 10.89
N VAL A 124 -6.73 -14.74 9.96
CA VAL A 124 -7.44 -13.45 9.85
C VAL A 124 -8.80 -13.64 9.14
N PRO A 125 -9.93 -13.25 9.76
CA PRO A 125 -11.25 -13.46 9.18
C PRO A 125 -11.45 -12.70 7.85
N ILE A 126 -12.19 -13.32 6.93
CA ILE A 126 -12.47 -12.74 5.60
C ILE A 126 -13.60 -11.72 5.72
N ILE A 127 -13.24 -10.45 5.92
CA ILE A 127 -14.21 -9.36 5.94
C ILE A 127 -14.39 -8.83 4.50
N ARG A 128 -15.43 -9.31 3.81
CA ARG A 128 -15.78 -8.88 2.44
C ARG A 128 -16.36 -7.47 2.40
N ASP A 129 -17.17 -7.14 3.40
CA ASP A 129 -17.77 -5.81 3.53
C ASP A 129 -16.68 -4.77 3.80
N LYS A 130 -16.61 -3.79 2.91
CA LYS A 130 -15.60 -2.73 2.95
C LYS A 130 -15.68 -1.95 4.26
N ASP A 131 -16.87 -1.64 4.74
CA ASP A 131 -17.04 -0.79 5.93
C ASP A 131 -16.69 -1.57 7.19
N LYS A 132 -17.11 -2.83 7.29
CA LYS A 132 -16.70 -3.72 8.37
C LYS A 132 -15.18 -3.93 8.38
N ARG A 133 -14.53 -4.03 7.22
CA ARG A 133 -13.07 -4.18 7.14
C ARG A 133 -12.33 -2.93 7.60
N ILE A 134 -12.83 -1.74 7.25
CA ILE A 134 -12.30 -0.47 7.77
C ILE A 134 -12.46 -0.41 9.30
N GLN A 135 -13.62 -0.82 9.82
CA GLN A 135 -13.88 -0.82 11.27
C GLN A 135 -12.97 -1.80 12.00
N HIS A 136 -12.78 -3.02 11.46
CA HIS A 136 -11.86 -4.01 12.01
C HIS A 136 -10.44 -3.48 12.07
N GLU A 137 -9.92 -2.89 10.99
CA GLU A 137 -8.56 -2.34 10.97
C GLU A 137 -8.40 -1.19 11.99
N LYS A 138 -9.44 -0.36 12.17
CA LYS A 138 -9.44 0.69 13.21
C LYS A 138 -9.37 0.11 14.61
N LEU A 139 -10.17 -0.90 14.92
CA LEU A 139 -10.19 -1.56 16.23
C LEU A 139 -8.85 -2.26 16.52
N VAL A 140 -8.28 -2.96 15.54
CA VAL A 140 -6.96 -3.60 15.66
C VAL A 140 -5.87 -2.56 15.92
N ARG A 141 -5.91 -1.41 15.22
CA ARG A 141 -4.97 -0.30 15.46
C ARG A 141 -5.16 0.31 16.85
N GLN A 142 -6.39 0.48 17.31
CA GLN A 142 -6.70 0.96 18.66
C GLN A 142 -6.14 0.00 19.72
N ARG A 143 -6.39 -1.30 19.57
CA ARG A 143 -5.82 -2.35 20.44
C ARG A 143 -4.30 -2.25 20.55
N PHE A 144 -3.59 -2.11 19.42
CA PHE A 144 -2.13 -1.95 19.43
C PHE A 144 -1.67 -0.69 20.18
N MET A 145 -2.35 0.44 19.98
CA MET A 145 -2.01 1.69 20.67
C MET A 145 -2.26 1.60 22.17
N LEU A 146 -3.38 0.98 22.58
CA LEU A 146 -3.71 0.75 23.99
C LEU A 146 -2.68 -0.14 24.67
N ILE A 147 -2.27 -1.26 24.04
CA ILE A 147 -1.23 -2.15 24.58
C ILE A 147 0.08 -1.37 24.79
N LYS A 148 0.49 -0.56 23.80
CA LYS A 148 1.69 0.27 23.92
C LYS A 148 1.59 1.32 25.03
N GLU A 149 0.41 1.90 25.23
CA GLU A 149 0.18 2.89 26.30
C GLU A 149 0.15 2.24 27.69
N ILE A 150 -0.41 1.03 27.80
CA ILE A 150 -0.40 0.23 29.02
C ILE A 150 1.03 -0.11 29.43
N ASP A 151 1.86 -0.63 28.50
CA ASP A 151 3.28 -0.95 28.75
C ASP A 151 4.07 0.29 29.23
N ASN A 152 3.85 1.45 28.59
CA ASN A 152 4.46 2.70 29.04
C ASN A 152 3.98 3.12 30.43
N THR A 153 2.69 2.94 30.73
CA THR A 153 2.11 3.31 32.03
C THR A 153 2.62 2.38 33.14
N GLU A 154 2.79 1.08 32.84
CA GLU A 154 3.33 0.09 33.77
C GLU A 154 4.76 0.42 34.20
N LYS A 155 5.62 0.81 33.26
CA LYS A 155 6.97 1.33 33.56
C LYS A 155 6.95 2.54 34.49
N LEU A 156 5.96 3.42 34.34
CA LEU A 156 5.80 4.60 35.22
C LEU A 156 5.31 4.20 36.61
N VAL A 157 4.41 3.23 36.73
CA VAL A 157 3.96 2.67 38.03
C VAL A 157 5.16 2.10 38.81
N GLU A 158 6.06 1.39 38.14
CA GLU A 158 7.27 0.82 38.76
C GLU A 158 8.28 1.88 39.21
N THR A 159 8.40 2.98 38.45
CA THR A 159 9.39 4.04 38.70
C THR A 159 8.96 5.01 39.81
N HIS A 160 7.66 5.26 39.94
CA HIS A 160 7.13 6.26 40.86
C HIS A 160 6.65 5.63 42.19
N SER A 161 6.63 6.43 43.26
CA SER A 161 6.15 6.03 44.58
C SER A 161 5.09 7.00 45.12
N GLY A 162 4.33 6.56 46.14
CA GLY A 162 3.30 7.36 46.78
C GLY A 162 2.14 7.76 45.85
N LYS A 163 1.74 9.04 45.89
CA LYS A 163 0.57 9.55 45.15
C LYS A 163 0.69 9.43 43.63
N GLN A 164 1.91 9.54 43.09
CA GLN A 164 2.13 9.43 41.65
C GLN A 164 1.92 7.99 41.15
N ARG A 165 2.34 7.01 41.94
CA ARG A 165 2.09 5.59 41.65
C ARG A 165 0.60 5.28 41.58
N GLN A 166 -0.16 5.73 42.58
CA GLN A 166 -1.62 5.56 42.63
C GLN A 166 -2.32 6.16 41.42
N TYR A 167 -1.87 7.34 40.96
CA TYR A 167 -2.39 7.96 39.74
C TYR A 167 -2.16 7.10 38.48
N TYR A 168 -0.95 6.56 38.31
CA TYR A 168 -0.64 5.70 37.15
C TYR A 168 -1.32 4.32 37.26
N GLU A 169 -1.52 3.78 38.46
CA GLU A 169 -2.30 2.55 38.69
C GLU A 169 -3.75 2.75 38.23
N GLN A 170 -4.41 3.84 38.62
CA GLN A 170 -5.77 4.17 38.16
C GLN A 170 -5.84 4.36 36.64
N ARG A 171 -4.83 5.02 36.05
CA ARG A 171 -4.75 5.18 34.59
C ARG A 171 -4.60 3.82 33.89
N ARG A 172 -3.76 2.93 34.41
CA ARG A 172 -3.58 1.58 33.87
C ARG A 172 -4.87 0.78 33.91
N GLU A 173 -5.61 0.80 35.03
CA GLU A 173 -6.90 0.14 35.14
C GLU A 173 -7.91 0.65 34.10
N LYS A 174 -7.96 1.97 33.91
CA LYS A 174 -8.81 2.57 32.87
C LYS A 174 -8.44 2.08 31.47
N LEU A 175 -7.15 2.07 31.12
CA LEU A 175 -6.66 1.61 29.82
C LEU A 175 -6.93 0.11 29.60
N LEU A 176 -6.83 -0.71 30.65
CA LEU A 176 -7.18 -2.14 30.60
C LEU A 176 -8.68 -2.33 30.33
N GLY A 177 -9.55 -1.52 30.92
CA GLY A 177 -10.98 -1.52 30.62
C GLY A 177 -11.26 -1.15 29.16
N GLU A 178 -10.63 -0.09 28.64
CA GLU A 178 -10.75 0.31 27.23
C GLU A 178 -10.23 -0.77 26.26
N LEU A 179 -9.18 -1.51 26.66
CA LEU A 179 -8.65 -2.63 25.90
C LEU A 179 -9.66 -3.78 25.82
N ASP A 180 -10.26 -4.18 26.94
CA ASP A 180 -11.25 -5.26 26.99
C ASP A 180 -12.51 -4.94 26.18
N GLU A 181 -12.98 -3.69 26.25
CA GLU A 181 -14.06 -3.20 25.38
C GLU A 181 -13.68 -3.30 23.89
N THR A 182 -12.45 -2.94 23.54
CA THR A 182 -11.96 -3.00 22.15
C THR A 182 -11.85 -4.44 21.68
N GLU A 183 -11.34 -5.35 22.50
CA GLU A 183 -11.28 -6.79 22.17
C GLU A 183 -12.67 -7.40 22.01
N THR A 184 -13.63 -6.99 22.84
CA THR A 184 -15.03 -7.40 22.72
C THR A 184 -15.63 -6.93 21.40
N LYS A 185 -15.42 -5.66 21.02
CA LYS A 185 -15.88 -5.12 19.72
C LYS A 185 -15.26 -5.87 18.53
N ILE A 186 -13.97 -6.23 18.61
CA ILE A 186 -13.32 -7.05 17.58
C ILE A 186 -14.02 -8.41 17.47
N LYS A 187 -14.18 -9.13 18.59
CA LYS A 187 -14.82 -10.46 18.59
C LYS A 187 -16.25 -10.42 18.04
N VAL A 188 -17.04 -9.42 18.41
CA VAL A 188 -18.42 -9.24 17.90
C VAL A 188 -18.39 -9.05 16.38
N LEU A 189 -17.54 -8.15 15.88
CA LEU A 189 -17.42 -7.89 14.45
C LEU A 189 -16.96 -9.12 13.66
N GLU A 190 -16.02 -9.89 14.19
CA GLU A 190 -15.53 -11.12 13.58
C GLU A 190 -16.61 -12.21 13.54
N ASN A 191 -17.39 -12.35 14.61
CA ASN A 191 -18.52 -13.28 14.68
C ASN A 191 -19.63 -12.90 13.71
N GLU A 192 -19.95 -11.61 13.59
CA GLU A 192 -20.93 -11.12 12.60
C GLU A 192 -20.51 -11.44 11.17
N VAL A 193 -19.22 -11.27 10.85
CA VAL A 193 -18.69 -11.57 9.53
C VAL A 193 -18.66 -13.08 9.25
N ARG A 194 -18.44 -13.90 10.28
CA ARG A 194 -18.42 -15.36 10.15
C ARG A 194 -19.82 -15.95 9.93
N ASN A 195 -20.85 -15.32 10.47
CA ASN A 195 -22.23 -15.84 10.46
C ASN A 195 -23.12 -15.25 9.34
N GLY A 196 -22.63 -14.26 8.59
CA GLY A 196 -23.35 -13.63 7.47
C GLY A 196 -22.71 -13.95 6.12
#